data_AF-A0A503BJI7-F1
#
_entry.id   AF-A0A503BJI7-F1
#
_cell.length_a   1.000
_cell.length_b   1.000
_cell.length_c   1.000
_cell.angle_alpha   90.00
_cell.angle_beta   90.00
_cell.angle_gamma   90.00
#
_symmetry.space_group_name_H-M   'P 1'
#
loop_
_entity.id
_entity.type
_entity.pdbx_description
1 polymer ?
#
loop_
_entity_poly.entity_id
_entity_poly.type
_entity_poly.pdbx_seq_one_letter_code
_entity_poly.pdbx_strand_id
1 'polypeptide(L)'
;MNRFAELLDRLVLTPSRNGKLTLLTDYFRSVEDPDRGLALAAITGDLSIAAVKPAMLRALVVERMDPVLFGYSYDYVGDLAETVSLVWPQPQGHIPNHVPTLAELVGRLQAASRSDGPKVLSRLLDDASISARFAIIKLVTGGLRIGVSARLAKQALADLGQVDVAEIEELWHGLAPPYTELFAWLEGRAEKPTSAALALFRPVMLSNAVDDGDLEKLDPADYAAEWKWDGIRVQAVCEGGVRRLYSRTGDDVSGAFPDLAAAMNFEAALDGELLVGDPREATGTFSDLQQRLNRKSVSPKIQQQYPAFMRCYDALQIDGEDLRALPFAERRKRLEAFVKTLDPSRFDLSPLVAFSDWETLERLRQAPPHPIIEGVMLKRWDSPYLAGRPKGPWFKWKRDPHTIDAVLMYAQRGHGKRSSFYSDYTFGVWSGPEGSEELVSVGKAYFGFTDEELREIDKYVRDNTIERFGPVRSVRADRRNGLVLEVAFEGLNRSTRHKSGVAMRFPRISRLRWDKPAAEADRIETLQALLDG
;
A
#
# COMPACT_ATOMS: atom_id res chain seq x y z
N MET A 1 18.66 -22.45 -5.23
CA MET A 1 18.33 -21.73 -3.99
C MET A 1 19.43 -20.79 -3.51
N ASN A 2 20.69 -21.22 -3.35
CA ASN A 2 21.77 -20.38 -2.78
C ASN A 2 21.97 -19.04 -3.49
N ARG A 3 21.94 -19.02 -4.84
CA ARG A 3 22.06 -17.76 -5.60
C ARG A 3 20.94 -16.76 -5.28
N PHE A 4 19.71 -17.26 -5.10
CA PHE A 4 18.58 -16.42 -4.70
C PHE A 4 18.75 -15.90 -3.27
N ALA A 5 19.22 -16.75 -2.35
CA ALA A 5 19.52 -16.33 -0.97
C ALA A 5 20.60 -15.24 -0.94
N GLU A 6 21.68 -15.41 -1.69
CA GLU A 6 22.75 -14.41 -1.81
C GLU A 6 22.23 -13.08 -2.39
N LEU A 7 21.36 -13.14 -3.40
CA LEU A 7 20.70 -11.93 -3.93
C LEU A 7 19.93 -11.21 -2.82
N LEU A 8 19.10 -11.91 -2.04
CA LEU A 8 18.33 -11.29 -0.97
C LEU A 8 19.23 -10.65 0.09
N ASP A 9 20.27 -11.35 0.53
CA ASP A 9 21.23 -10.84 1.52
C ASP A 9 21.91 -9.55 1.02
N ARG A 10 22.39 -9.55 -0.23
CA ARG A 10 23.03 -8.37 -0.84
C ARG A 10 22.05 -7.21 -1.00
N LEU A 11 20.79 -7.47 -1.35
CA LEU A 11 19.76 -6.44 -1.50
C LEU A 11 19.36 -5.80 -0.17
N VAL A 12 19.34 -6.58 0.93
CA VAL A 12 19.08 -6.07 2.28
C VAL A 12 20.18 -5.10 2.73
N LEU A 13 21.44 -5.45 2.46
CA LEU A 13 22.61 -4.68 2.88
C LEU A 13 22.94 -3.49 1.98
N THR A 14 22.36 -3.41 0.79
CA THR A 14 22.60 -2.31 -0.16
C THR A 14 21.56 -1.21 0.04
N PRO A 15 21.92 0.00 0.51
CA PRO A 15 20.94 1.08 0.66
C PRO A 15 20.65 1.81 -0.66
N SER A 16 21.61 1.84 -1.59
CA SER A 16 21.52 2.65 -2.81
C SER A 16 20.57 2.03 -3.85
N ARG A 17 19.72 2.87 -4.45
CA ARG A 17 18.81 2.45 -5.53
C ARG A 17 19.58 1.84 -6.71
N ASN A 18 20.64 2.52 -7.16
CA ASN A 18 21.42 2.06 -8.32
C ASN A 18 22.18 0.77 -8.01
N GLY A 19 22.71 0.60 -6.79
CA GLY A 19 23.33 -0.66 -6.38
C GLY A 19 22.35 -1.82 -6.43
N LYS A 20 21.09 -1.62 -6.02
CA LYS A 20 20.05 -2.64 -6.14
C LYS A 20 19.69 -2.98 -7.58
N LEU A 21 19.62 -1.98 -8.47
CA LEU A 21 19.40 -2.21 -9.90
C LEU A 21 20.50 -3.09 -10.48
N THR A 22 21.77 -2.76 -10.22
CA THR A 22 22.92 -3.58 -10.65
C THR A 22 22.79 -5.03 -10.16
N LEU A 23 22.50 -5.23 -8.87
CA LEU A 23 22.32 -6.58 -8.30
C LEU A 23 21.21 -7.38 -9.00
N LEU A 24 20.07 -6.74 -9.28
CA LEU A 24 18.94 -7.39 -9.93
C LEU A 24 19.25 -7.72 -11.40
N THR A 25 19.78 -6.75 -12.15
CA THR A 25 20.14 -6.95 -13.56
C THR A 25 21.21 -8.02 -13.73
N ASP A 26 22.24 -8.03 -12.88
CA ASP A 26 23.29 -9.06 -12.90
C ASP A 26 22.74 -10.45 -12.55
N TYR A 27 21.80 -10.52 -11.60
CA TYR A 27 21.13 -11.77 -11.27
C TYR A 27 20.29 -12.28 -12.45
N PHE A 28 19.45 -11.43 -13.06
CA PHE A 28 18.61 -11.81 -14.19
C PHE A 28 19.40 -12.20 -15.44
N ARG A 29 20.59 -11.62 -15.62
CA ARG A 29 21.52 -11.97 -16.70
C ARG A 29 22.23 -13.31 -16.47
N SER A 30 22.58 -13.62 -15.22
CA SER A 30 23.46 -14.76 -14.90
C SER A 30 22.72 -16.01 -14.45
N VAL A 31 21.44 -15.92 -14.09
CA VAL A 31 20.60 -17.06 -13.67
C VAL A 31 19.71 -17.45 -14.83
N GLU A 32 19.64 -18.74 -15.14
CA GLU A 32 18.82 -19.25 -16.26
C GLU A 32 17.35 -19.44 -15.86
N ASP A 33 16.50 -19.61 -16.88
CA ASP A 33 15.10 -19.99 -16.70
C ASP A 33 14.99 -21.43 -16.18
N PRO A 34 14.00 -21.75 -15.33
CA PRO A 34 12.95 -20.86 -14.82
C PRO A 34 13.33 -20.12 -13.51
N ASP A 35 14.54 -20.32 -12.96
CA ASP A 35 14.94 -19.79 -11.64
C ASP A 35 14.91 -18.26 -11.60
N ARG A 36 15.42 -17.56 -12.63
CA ARG A 36 15.39 -16.07 -12.67
C ARG A 36 13.96 -15.52 -12.67
N GLY A 37 13.05 -16.20 -13.36
CA GLY A 37 11.65 -15.85 -13.46
C GLY A 37 10.86 -16.08 -12.18
N LEU A 38 11.14 -17.19 -11.50
CA LEU A 38 10.58 -17.46 -10.17
C LEU A 38 11.12 -16.49 -9.11
N ALA A 39 12.40 -16.09 -9.20
CA ALA A 39 12.96 -15.06 -8.35
C ALA A 39 12.30 -13.71 -8.59
N LEU A 40 12.09 -13.33 -9.86
CA LEU A 40 11.34 -12.14 -10.25
C LEU A 40 9.92 -12.18 -9.64
N ALA A 41 9.19 -13.28 -9.84
CA ALA A 41 7.84 -13.46 -9.28
C ALA A 41 7.82 -13.33 -7.75
N ALA A 42 8.82 -13.88 -7.05
CA ALA A 42 8.95 -13.74 -5.60
C ALA A 42 9.20 -12.28 -5.18
N ILE A 43 10.02 -11.55 -5.94
CA ILE A 43 10.37 -10.14 -5.67
C ILE A 43 9.19 -9.20 -5.96
N THR A 44 8.40 -9.49 -6.99
CA THR A 44 7.23 -8.68 -7.38
C THR A 44 5.97 -9.03 -6.59
N GLY A 45 5.96 -10.16 -5.89
CA GLY A 45 4.82 -10.64 -5.10
C GLY A 45 3.83 -11.50 -5.88
N ASP A 46 4.17 -11.88 -7.11
CA ASP A 46 3.34 -12.70 -8.01
C ASP A 46 3.47 -14.21 -7.75
N LEU A 47 4.44 -14.61 -6.93
CA LEU A 47 4.60 -16.01 -6.50
C LEU A 47 3.80 -16.29 -5.23
N SER A 48 2.86 -17.24 -5.30
CA SER A 48 2.06 -17.69 -4.16
C SER A 48 2.27 -19.17 -3.86
N ILE A 49 2.54 -19.48 -2.58
CA ILE A 49 2.70 -20.85 -2.07
C ILE A 49 1.62 -21.09 -1.01
N ALA A 50 0.51 -21.69 -1.44
CA ALA A 50 -0.68 -21.83 -0.59
C ALA A 50 -0.50 -22.81 0.59
N ALA A 51 0.46 -23.74 0.47
CA ALA A 51 0.68 -24.82 1.43
C ALA A 51 1.26 -24.35 2.78
N VAL A 52 1.87 -23.15 2.85
CA VAL A 52 2.57 -22.66 4.05
C VAL A 52 1.97 -21.33 4.52
N LYS A 53 1.80 -21.19 5.83
CA LYS A 53 1.30 -19.95 6.46
C LYS A 53 2.21 -19.51 7.62
N PRO A 54 2.29 -18.21 7.97
CA PRO A 54 3.13 -17.75 9.07
C PRO A 54 2.86 -18.43 10.43
N ALA A 55 1.61 -18.78 10.71
CA ALA A 55 1.25 -19.50 11.95
C ALA A 55 1.89 -20.90 12.01
N MET A 56 2.02 -21.57 10.86
CA MET A 56 2.68 -22.88 10.76
C MET A 56 4.17 -22.78 11.10
N LEU A 57 4.86 -21.74 10.62
CA LEU A 57 6.28 -21.51 10.95
C LEU A 57 6.49 -21.33 12.46
N ARG A 58 5.59 -20.57 13.12
CA ARG A 58 5.62 -20.41 14.58
C ARG A 58 5.40 -21.74 15.30
N ALA A 59 4.47 -22.58 14.84
CA ALA A 59 4.26 -23.91 15.43
C ALA A 59 5.51 -24.80 15.29
N LEU A 60 6.13 -24.83 14.10
CA LEU A 60 7.31 -25.65 13.84
C LEU A 60 8.53 -25.25 14.67
N VAL A 61 8.76 -23.96 14.89
CA VAL A 61 9.92 -23.51 15.68
C VAL A 61 9.71 -23.74 17.18
N VAL A 62 8.49 -23.60 17.71
CA VAL A 62 8.23 -23.84 19.15
C VAL A 62 8.23 -25.33 19.53
N GLU A 63 8.12 -26.24 18.54
CA GLU A 63 8.43 -27.67 18.76
C GLU A 63 9.92 -27.93 19.01
N ARG A 64 10.79 -27.00 18.59
CA ARG A 64 12.25 -27.13 18.60
C ARG A 64 12.94 -26.19 19.59
N MET A 65 12.20 -25.23 20.14
CA MET A 65 12.69 -24.16 20.99
C MET A 65 11.63 -23.78 22.01
N ASP A 66 12.05 -23.44 23.23
CA ASP A 66 11.13 -22.95 24.26
C ASP A 66 10.29 -21.75 23.74
N PRO A 67 8.95 -21.77 23.89
CA PRO A 67 8.08 -20.72 23.37
C PRO A 67 8.36 -19.32 23.94
N VAL A 68 8.78 -19.23 25.20
CA VAL A 68 9.09 -17.95 25.86
C VAL A 68 10.40 -17.38 25.31
N LEU A 69 11.43 -18.22 25.18
CA LEU A 69 12.70 -17.82 24.60
C LEU A 69 12.54 -17.42 23.12
N PHE A 70 11.71 -18.13 22.37
CA PHE A 70 11.38 -17.74 20.99
C PHE A 70 10.67 -16.38 20.94
N GLY A 71 9.73 -16.14 21.87
CA GLY A 71 9.06 -14.85 22.03
C GLY A 71 10.06 -13.70 22.23
N TYR A 72 10.99 -13.84 23.17
CA TYR A 72 12.03 -12.83 23.41
C TYR A 72 12.96 -12.64 22.22
N SER A 73 13.33 -13.72 21.53
CA SER A 73 14.18 -13.65 20.34
C SER A 73 13.48 -12.89 19.21
N TYR A 74 12.21 -13.21 18.96
CA TYR A 74 11.39 -12.55 17.95
C TYR A 74 11.16 -11.06 18.28
N ASP A 75 10.86 -10.73 19.54
CA ASP A 75 10.70 -9.33 19.98
C ASP A 75 12.00 -8.53 19.87
N TYR A 76 13.16 -9.21 19.89
CA TYR A 76 14.44 -8.58 19.69
C TYR A 76 14.79 -8.36 18.22
N VAL A 77 14.67 -9.40 17.41
CA VAL A 77 15.02 -9.36 15.98
C VAL A 77 13.98 -8.56 15.18
N GLY A 78 12.70 -8.69 15.52
CA GLY A 78 11.59 -7.98 14.87
C GLY A 78 11.22 -8.49 13.48
N ASP A 79 11.74 -9.65 13.07
CA ASP A 79 11.40 -10.34 11.82
C ASP A 79 11.34 -11.87 12.02
N LEU A 80 10.24 -12.49 11.61
CA LEU A 80 10.00 -13.91 11.83
C LEU A 80 10.96 -14.79 11.01
N ALA A 81 11.25 -14.40 9.78
CA ALA A 81 12.11 -15.18 8.89
C ALA A 81 13.54 -15.20 9.41
N GLU A 82 14.05 -14.03 9.79
CA GLU A 82 15.37 -13.89 10.38
C GLU A 82 15.48 -14.65 11.71
N THR A 83 14.52 -14.45 12.62
CA THR A 83 14.51 -15.17 13.92
C THR A 83 14.53 -16.67 13.71
N VAL A 84 13.63 -17.21 12.89
CA VAL A 84 13.56 -18.66 12.64
C VAL A 84 14.82 -19.15 11.95
N SER A 85 15.38 -18.42 10.98
CA SER A 85 16.60 -18.85 10.28
C SER A 85 17.81 -18.99 11.22
N LEU A 86 17.90 -18.14 12.24
CA LEU A 86 18.98 -18.11 13.23
C LEU A 86 18.81 -19.18 14.31
N VAL A 87 17.59 -19.39 14.81
CA VAL A 87 17.34 -20.33 15.92
C VAL A 87 17.03 -21.75 15.47
N TRP A 88 16.79 -21.98 14.18
CA TRP A 88 16.48 -23.32 13.69
C TRP A 88 17.68 -24.25 13.92
N PRO A 89 17.49 -25.38 14.64
CA PRO A 89 18.60 -26.25 14.98
C PRO A 89 19.24 -26.81 13.70
N GLN A 90 20.56 -26.85 13.67
CA GLN A 90 21.29 -27.51 12.59
C GLN A 90 21.57 -28.97 12.99
N PRO A 91 21.14 -29.96 12.20
CA PRO A 91 21.45 -31.36 12.50
C PRO A 91 22.98 -31.57 12.48
N GLN A 92 23.56 -32.08 13.57
CA GLN A 92 25.00 -32.34 13.65
C GLN A 92 25.40 -33.42 12.64
N GLY A 93 26.43 -33.15 11.83
CA GLY A 93 26.99 -34.11 10.86
C GLY A 93 26.15 -34.33 9.60
N HIS A 94 25.07 -33.58 9.39
CA HIS A 94 24.26 -33.66 8.17
C HIS A 94 24.81 -32.73 7.09
N ILE A 95 25.29 -33.32 5.99
CA ILE A 95 25.68 -32.61 4.77
C ILE A 95 24.66 -33.00 3.70
N PRO A 96 23.86 -32.07 3.17
CA PRO A 96 22.93 -32.38 2.10
C PRO A 96 23.67 -32.85 0.85
N ASN A 97 23.23 -33.96 0.25
CA ASN A 97 23.80 -34.47 -1.00
C ASN A 97 23.48 -33.58 -2.22
N HIS A 98 22.46 -32.73 -2.12
CA HIS A 98 22.01 -31.82 -3.17
C HIS A 98 21.40 -30.57 -2.57
N VAL A 99 21.77 -29.40 -3.08
CA VAL A 99 21.13 -28.15 -2.71
C VAL A 99 20.12 -27.80 -3.80
N PRO A 100 18.82 -27.72 -3.49
CA PRO A 100 17.80 -27.55 -4.52
C PRO A 100 17.94 -26.21 -5.26
N THR A 101 17.58 -26.19 -6.54
CA THR A 101 17.36 -24.95 -7.31
C THR A 101 16.14 -24.20 -6.77
N LEU A 102 15.93 -22.94 -7.19
CA LEU A 102 14.72 -22.23 -6.76
C LEU A 102 13.46 -22.92 -7.31
N ALA A 103 13.50 -23.37 -8.56
CA ALA A 103 12.42 -24.10 -9.21
C ALA A 103 12.10 -25.43 -8.54
N GLU A 104 13.11 -26.23 -8.19
CA GLU A 104 12.90 -27.48 -7.45
C GLU A 104 12.21 -27.24 -6.11
N LEU A 105 12.62 -26.17 -5.40
CA LEU A 105 12.04 -25.82 -4.11
C LEU A 105 10.59 -25.33 -4.25
N VAL A 106 10.33 -24.43 -5.19
CA VAL A 106 8.99 -23.93 -5.48
C VAL A 106 8.07 -25.07 -5.90
N GLY A 107 8.53 -25.94 -6.82
CA GLY A 107 7.76 -27.10 -7.27
C GLY A 107 7.41 -28.06 -6.14
N ARG A 108 8.37 -28.38 -5.25
CA ARG A 108 8.11 -29.22 -4.06
C ARG A 108 7.06 -28.61 -3.13
N LEU A 109 7.14 -27.29 -2.88
CA LEU A 109 6.21 -26.61 -1.99
C LEU A 109 4.82 -26.41 -2.60
N GLN A 110 4.73 -26.20 -3.91
CA GLN A 110 3.45 -26.09 -4.62
C GLN A 110 2.74 -27.45 -4.77
N ALA A 111 3.50 -28.53 -4.93
CA ALA A 111 2.98 -29.89 -4.95
C ALA A 111 2.55 -30.39 -3.56
N ALA A 112 3.05 -29.77 -2.48
CA ALA A 112 2.70 -30.16 -1.12
C ALA A 112 1.23 -29.85 -0.81
N SER A 113 0.51 -30.82 -0.26
CA SER A 113 -0.81 -30.61 0.32
C SER A 113 -0.71 -29.70 1.55
N ARG A 114 -1.84 -29.14 2.00
CA ARG A 114 -1.86 -28.36 3.26
C ARG A 114 -1.44 -29.19 4.48
N SER A 115 -1.66 -30.51 4.46
CA SER A 115 -1.26 -31.43 5.53
C SER A 115 0.22 -31.81 5.47
N ASP A 116 0.80 -31.89 4.27
CA ASP A 116 2.21 -32.27 4.08
C ASP A 116 3.16 -31.07 4.08
N GLY A 117 2.64 -29.88 3.79
CA GLY A 117 3.38 -28.61 3.78
C GLY A 117 4.32 -28.41 4.97
N PRO A 118 3.89 -28.62 6.24
CA PRO A 118 4.77 -28.50 7.40
C PRO A 118 5.98 -29.45 7.36
N LYS A 119 5.77 -30.71 6.94
CA LYS A 119 6.82 -31.72 6.87
C LYS A 119 7.82 -31.41 5.75
N VAL A 120 7.31 -31.02 4.58
CA VAL A 120 8.13 -30.63 3.43
C VAL A 120 8.98 -29.41 3.79
N LEU A 121 8.36 -28.39 4.40
CA LEU A 121 9.07 -27.18 4.81
C LEU A 121 10.13 -27.45 5.88
N SER A 122 9.81 -28.23 6.91
CA SER A 122 10.80 -28.60 7.95
C SER A 122 12.03 -29.22 7.32
N ARG A 123 11.86 -30.22 6.45
CA ARG A 123 12.98 -30.89 5.79
C ARG A 123 13.83 -29.93 4.96
N LEU A 124 13.19 -29.02 4.22
CA LEU A 124 13.91 -27.99 3.47
C LEU A 124 14.70 -27.04 4.39
N LEU A 125 14.20 -26.72 5.58
CA LEU A 125 14.91 -25.89 6.55
C LEU A 125 16.04 -26.65 7.24
N ASP A 126 15.85 -27.94 7.52
CA ASP A 126 16.87 -28.82 8.12
C ASP A 126 18.11 -28.92 7.21
N ASP A 127 17.90 -29.00 5.89
CA ASP A 127 18.95 -29.10 4.87
C ASP A 127 19.59 -27.75 4.47
N ALA A 128 18.97 -26.62 4.84
CA ALA A 128 19.38 -25.30 4.37
C ALA A 128 20.37 -24.59 5.31
N SER A 129 21.27 -23.79 4.72
CA SER A 129 22.08 -22.81 5.47
C SER A 129 21.21 -21.69 6.03
N ILE A 130 21.74 -20.88 6.96
CA ILE A 130 21.01 -19.75 7.56
C ILE A 130 20.44 -18.80 6.49
N SER A 131 21.27 -18.35 5.54
CA SER A 131 20.82 -17.49 4.42
C SER A 131 19.75 -18.17 3.56
N ALA A 132 19.90 -19.47 3.28
CA ALA A 132 18.90 -20.20 2.50
C ALA A 132 17.58 -20.37 3.28
N ARG A 133 17.62 -20.66 4.59
CA ARG A 133 16.43 -20.70 5.46
C ARG A 133 15.71 -19.37 5.45
N PHE A 134 16.44 -18.27 5.63
CA PHE A 134 15.88 -16.92 5.56
C PHE A 134 15.15 -16.71 4.24
N ALA A 135 15.80 -16.99 3.12
CA ALA A 135 15.23 -16.82 1.79
C ALA A 135 14.00 -17.72 1.53
N ILE A 136 14.03 -18.98 1.97
CA ILE A 136 12.89 -19.92 1.89
C ILE A 136 11.70 -19.37 2.68
N ILE A 137 11.94 -18.92 3.92
CA ILE A 137 10.87 -18.40 4.78
C ILE A 137 10.30 -17.10 4.20
N LYS A 138 11.15 -16.21 3.69
CA LYS A 138 10.72 -14.98 3.00
C LYS A 138 9.87 -15.29 1.77
N LEU A 139 10.27 -16.27 0.97
CA LEU A 139 9.53 -16.73 -0.20
C LEU A 139 8.13 -17.25 0.16
N VAL A 140 8.00 -18.13 1.16
CA VAL A 140 6.69 -18.70 1.55
C VAL A 140 5.80 -17.72 2.31
N THR A 141 6.37 -16.70 2.94
CA THR A 141 5.61 -15.67 3.67
C THR A 141 5.27 -14.43 2.84
N GLY A 142 5.91 -14.24 1.68
CA GLY A 142 5.72 -13.13 0.74
C GLY A 142 6.29 -11.77 1.20
N GLY A 143 6.65 -11.62 2.48
CA GLY A 143 7.16 -10.38 3.07
C GLY A 143 8.68 -10.23 2.97
N LEU A 144 9.25 -10.14 1.76
CA LEU A 144 10.70 -10.15 1.54
C LEU A 144 11.45 -9.05 2.32
N ARG A 145 10.91 -7.81 2.35
CA ARG A 145 11.49 -6.63 3.04
C ARG A 145 12.93 -6.28 2.62
N ILE A 146 13.33 -6.67 1.42
CA ILE A 146 14.66 -6.41 0.82
C ILE A 146 14.85 -4.98 0.27
N GLY A 147 13.86 -4.10 0.48
CA GLY A 147 13.87 -2.73 -0.02
C GLY A 147 13.94 -2.64 -1.55
N VAL A 148 13.35 -3.62 -2.25
CA VAL A 148 13.09 -3.61 -3.70
C VAL A 148 11.58 -3.57 -3.86
N SER A 149 11.09 -2.67 -4.72
CA SER A 149 9.69 -2.63 -5.13
C SER A 149 9.51 -3.38 -6.44
N ALA A 150 8.29 -3.80 -6.76
CA ALA A 150 7.97 -4.40 -8.06
C ALA A 150 8.41 -3.49 -9.22
N ARG A 151 8.19 -2.17 -9.11
CA ARG A 151 8.65 -1.20 -10.11
C ARG A 151 10.18 -1.17 -10.26
N LEU A 152 10.94 -1.30 -9.16
CA LEU A 152 12.40 -1.36 -9.24
C LEU A 152 12.87 -2.65 -9.92
N ALA A 153 12.18 -3.77 -9.68
CA ALA A 153 12.45 -5.02 -10.39
C ALA A 153 12.13 -4.90 -11.90
N LYS A 154 10.99 -4.28 -12.27
CA LYS A 154 10.66 -3.97 -13.66
C LYS A 154 11.66 -3.03 -14.32
N GLN A 155 12.18 -2.04 -13.58
CA GLN A 155 13.25 -1.18 -14.06
C GLN A 155 14.53 -1.99 -14.34
N ALA A 156 14.90 -2.94 -13.48
CA ALA A 156 16.08 -3.79 -13.71
C ALA A 156 15.92 -4.67 -14.97
N LEU A 157 14.69 -5.07 -15.31
CA LEU A 157 14.36 -5.76 -16.57
C LEU A 157 14.42 -4.81 -17.77
N ALA A 158 13.94 -3.57 -17.62
CA ALA A 158 14.06 -2.54 -18.65
C ALA A 158 15.54 -2.24 -18.96
N ASP A 159 16.37 -2.13 -17.92
CA ASP A 159 17.82 -1.95 -18.03
C ASP A 159 18.50 -3.18 -18.67
N LEU A 160 17.98 -4.39 -18.41
CA LEU A 160 18.47 -5.64 -19.03
C LEU A 160 18.23 -5.66 -20.54
N GLY A 161 17.01 -5.29 -20.98
CA GLY A 161 16.61 -5.30 -22.38
C GLY A 161 16.78 -3.99 -23.14
N GLN A 162 17.24 -2.93 -22.48
CA GLN A 162 17.37 -1.59 -23.05
C GLN A 162 16.06 -1.02 -23.64
N VAL A 163 14.95 -1.27 -22.96
CA VAL A 163 13.58 -0.82 -23.34
C VAL A 163 13.03 0.18 -22.32
N ASP A 164 11.92 0.85 -22.63
CA ASP A 164 11.23 1.66 -21.62
C ASP A 164 10.51 0.75 -20.61
N VAL A 165 10.59 1.09 -19.31
CA VAL A 165 9.89 0.36 -18.25
C VAL A 165 8.37 0.35 -18.45
N ALA A 166 7.82 1.39 -19.09
CA ALA A 166 6.40 1.46 -19.44
C ALA A 166 5.97 0.31 -20.36
N GLU A 167 6.82 -0.13 -21.28
CA GLU A 167 6.52 -1.25 -22.16
C GLU A 167 6.39 -2.57 -21.38
N ILE A 168 7.22 -2.75 -20.35
CA ILE A 168 7.13 -3.92 -19.45
C ILE A 168 5.90 -3.81 -18.55
N GLU A 169 5.58 -2.60 -18.05
CA GLU A 169 4.39 -2.38 -17.21
C GLU A 169 3.09 -2.66 -17.96
N GLU A 170 2.99 -2.30 -19.24
CA GLU A 170 1.83 -2.61 -20.10
C GLU A 170 1.65 -4.11 -20.33
N LEU A 171 2.75 -4.85 -20.53
CA LEU A 171 2.68 -6.31 -20.72
C LEU A 171 2.47 -7.09 -19.41
N TRP A 172 2.81 -6.50 -18.27
CA TRP A 172 2.96 -7.20 -17.00
C TRP A 172 1.74 -8.07 -16.62
N HIS A 173 0.53 -7.53 -16.80
CA HIS A 173 -0.71 -8.20 -16.40
C HIS A 173 -1.13 -9.33 -17.35
N GLY A 174 -0.57 -9.36 -18.56
CA GLY A 174 -0.76 -10.44 -19.53
C GLY A 174 0.26 -11.57 -19.41
N LEU A 175 1.27 -11.43 -18.55
CA LEU A 175 2.35 -12.40 -18.37
C LEU A 175 2.18 -13.20 -17.08
N ALA A 176 2.65 -14.45 -17.08
CA ALA A 176 2.64 -15.30 -15.91
C ALA A 176 4.07 -15.76 -15.54
N PRO A 177 4.39 -15.94 -14.26
CA PRO A 177 5.61 -16.63 -13.85
C PRO A 177 5.75 -17.99 -14.55
N PRO A 178 6.95 -18.37 -15.02
CA PRO A 178 8.25 -17.73 -14.79
C PRO A 178 8.64 -16.67 -15.85
N TYR A 179 7.70 -16.04 -16.54
CA TYR A 179 7.96 -14.92 -17.47
C TYR A 179 8.96 -15.23 -18.60
N THR A 180 8.97 -16.46 -19.10
CA THR A 180 9.91 -16.93 -20.13
C THR A 180 9.86 -16.09 -21.42
N GLU A 181 8.66 -15.69 -21.84
CA GLU A 181 8.46 -14.84 -23.03
C GLU A 181 9.05 -13.44 -22.83
N LEU A 182 8.91 -12.87 -21.62
CA LEU A 182 9.49 -11.57 -21.27
C LEU A 182 11.01 -11.62 -21.36
N PHE A 183 11.65 -12.62 -20.75
CA PHE A 183 13.10 -12.76 -20.84
C PHE A 183 13.58 -13.05 -22.26
N ALA A 184 12.85 -13.84 -23.04
CA ALA A 184 13.19 -14.09 -24.44
C ALA A 184 13.18 -12.79 -25.26
N TRP A 185 12.20 -11.92 -25.06
CA TRP A 185 12.14 -10.61 -25.71
C TRP A 185 13.27 -9.68 -25.25
N LEU A 186 13.46 -9.52 -23.94
CA LEU A 186 14.48 -8.61 -23.39
C LEU A 186 15.91 -9.03 -23.78
N GLU A 187 16.13 -10.31 -24.04
CA GLU A 187 17.43 -10.82 -24.53
C GLU A 187 17.56 -10.81 -26.06
N GLY A 188 16.55 -10.30 -26.79
CA GLY A 188 16.52 -10.29 -28.25
C GLY A 188 16.38 -11.67 -28.90
N ARG A 189 15.96 -12.68 -28.14
CA ARG A 189 15.74 -14.07 -28.62
C ARG A 189 14.34 -14.28 -29.20
N ALA A 190 13.40 -13.36 -28.95
CA ALA A 190 12.04 -13.38 -29.46
C ALA A 190 11.54 -11.95 -29.71
N GLU A 191 10.46 -11.81 -30.48
CA GLU A 191 9.75 -10.52 -30.62
C GLU A 191 9.08 -10.12 -29.30
N LYS A 192 8.71 -8.83 -29.19
CA LYS A 192 7.95 -8.31 -28.04
C LYS A 192 6.71 -9.18 -27.86
N PRO A 193 6.43 -9.70 -26.65
CA PRO A 193 5.24 -10.50 -26.42
C PRO A 193 4.03 -9.59 -26.60
N THR A 194 3.46 -9.56 -27.81
CA THR A 194 2.18 -8.92 -28.05
C THR A 194 1.13 -9.84 -27.46
N SER A 195 0.81 -9.61 -26.20
CA SER A 195 -0.24 -10.35 -25.50
C SER A 195 -1.52 -10.24 -26.33
N ALA A 196 -2.04 -11.36 -26.84
CA ALA A 196 -3.32 -11.43 -27.53
C ALA A 196 -4.51 -11.31 -26.54
N ALA A 197 -4.37 -10.47 -25.51
CA ALA A 197 -5.38 -10.23 -24.52
C ALA A 197 -6.04 -8.88 -24.80
N LEU A 198 -7.32 -8.92 -25.19
CA LEU A 198 -8.16 -7.74 -25.26
C LEU A 198 -8.37 -7.15 -23.86
N ALA A 199 -8.55 -5.83 -23.80
CA ALA A 199 -8.86 -5.04 -22.62
C ALA A 199 -7.73 -5.03 -21.57
N LEU A 200 -6.51 -4.70 -22.01
CA LEU A 200 -5.34 -4.58 -21.14
C LEU A 200 -5.42 -3.39 -20.17
N PHE A 201 -4.84 -3.59 -18.99
CA PHE A 201 -4.56 -2.50 -18.05
C PHE A 201 -3.49 -1.56 -18.63
N ARG A 202 -3.77 -0.26 -18.56
CA ARG A 202 -2.82 0.81 -18.93
C ARG A 202 -2.23 1.40 -17.66
N PRO A 203 -0.90 1.46 -17.52
CA PRO A 203 -0.25 2.04 -16.35
C PRO A 203 -0.75 3.46 -16.04
N VAL A 204 -1.11 3.67 -14.78
CA VAL A 204 -1.80 4.89 -14.34
C VAL A 204 -0.85 6.05 -14.02
N MET A 205 -1.32 7.28 -14.24
CA MET A 205 -0.66 8.52 -13.85
C MET A 205 -0.97 8.90 -12.39
N LEU A 206 0.03 9.19 -11.59
CA LEU A 206 -0.05 9.46 -10.15
C LEU A 206 0.31 10.91 -9.86
N SER A 207 -0.36 11.49 -8.85
CA SER A 207 -0.11 12.87 -8.43
C SER A 207 0.97 13.02 -7.35
N ASN A 208 1.56 14.21 -7.31
CA ASN A 208 2.36 14.72 -6.19
C ASN A 208 1.46 15.41 -5.16
N ALA A 209 1.86 15.46 -3.89
CA ALA A 209 1.19 16.35 -2.94
C ALA A 209 1.57 17.80 -3.27
N VAL A 210 0.70 18.75 -2.96
CA VAL A 210 1.08 20.17 -2.89
C VAL A 210 1.82 20.37 -1.57
N ASP A 211 3.06 20.83 -1.64
CA ASP A 211 3.87 21.22 -0.48
C ASP A 211 3.92 22.76 -0.33
N ASP A 212 4.39 23.26 0.82
CA ASP A 212 4.47 24.70 1.09
C ASP A 212 5.30 25.44 0.03
N GLY A 213 4.73 26.52 -0.53
CA GLY A 213 5.36 27.32 -1.57
C GLY A 213 5.39 26.69 -2.97
N ASP A 214 4.78 25.53 -3.19
CA ASP A 214 4.62 24.97 -4.54
C ASP A 214 3.71 25.84 -5.41
N LEU A 215 2.55 26.23 -4.88
CA LEU A 215 1.54 27.00 -5.63
C LEU A 215 2.03 28.40 -6.02
N GLU A 216 2.94 29.00 -5.25
CA GLU A 216 3.55 30.30 -5.56
C GLU A 216 4.35 30.28 -6.87
N LYS A 217 4.78 29.09 -7.31
CA LYS A 217 5.57 28.89 -8.52
C LYS A 217 4.72 28.44 -9.72
N LEU A 218 3.41 28.27 -9.52
CA LEU A 218 2.48 27.76 -10.51
C LEU A 218 1.46 28.83 -10.89
N ASP A 219 1.15 28.93 -12.18
CA ASP A 219 0.07 29.78 -12.66
C ASP A 219 -1.27 29.04 -12.52
N PRO A 220 -2.26 29.56 -11.78
CA PRO A 220 -3.58 28.93 -11.68
C PRO A 220 -4.26 28.72 -13.03
N ALA A 221 -3.99 29.55 -14.04
CA ALA A 221 -4.56 29.42 -15.38
C ALA A 221 -4.08 28.17 -16.13
N ASP A 222 -2.91 27.63 -15.77
CA ASP A 222 -2.34 26.43 -16.39
C ASP A 222 -3.01 25.14 -15.90
N TYR A 223 -3.85 25.21 -14.85
CA TYR A 223 -4.39 24.04 -14.18
C TYR A 223 -5.91 23.97 -14.19
N ALA A 224 -6.43 22.78 -14.45
CA ALA A 224 -7.77 22.38 -14.09
C ALA A 224 -7.81 21.94 -12.63
N ALA A 225 -8.92 22.20 -11.94
CA ALA A 225 -9.20 21.62 -10.64
C ALA A 225 -10.40 20.67 -10.72
N GLU A 226 -10.31 19.51 -10.07
CA GLU A 226 -11.40 18.57 -9.85
C GLU A 226 -11.49 18.21 -8.37
N TRP A 227 -12.66 17.81 -7.88
CA TRP A 227 -12.76 17.31 -6.51
C TRP A 227 -11.99 16.00 -6.35
N LYS A 228 -11.26 15.87 -5.23
CA LYS A 228 -10.64 14.62 -4.81
C LYS A 228 -11.65 13.83 -3.98
N TRP A 229 -12.20 12.77 -4.55
CA TRP A 229 -13.21 11.92 -3.93
C TRP A 229 -12.58 10.80 -3.09
N ASP A 230 -13.10 10.55 -1.88
CA ASP A 230 -12.69 9.43 -1.01
C ASP A 230 -13.29 8.09 -1.51
N GLY A 231 -12.75 7.58 -2.61
CA GLY A 231 -13.16 6.33 -3.26
C GLY A 231 -11.99 5.39 -3.55
N ILE A 232 -12.13 4.53 -4.56
CA ILE A 232 -11.01 3.76 -5.11
C ILE A 232 -10.86 3.99 -6.60
N ARG A 233 -9.68 4.46 -7.00
CA ARG A 233 -9.32 4.52 -8.42
C ARG A 233 -9.50 3.18 -9.13
N VAL A 234 -10.23 3.20 -10.23
CA VAL A 234 -10.38 2.08 -11.15
C VAL A 234 -10.17 2.52 -12.59
N GLN A 235 -9.70 1.58 -13.40
CA GLN A 235 -9.67 1.72 -14.84
C GLN A 235 -10.69 0.77 -15.46
N ALA A 236 -11.66 1.32 -16.19
CA ALA A 236 -12.66 0.54 -16.92
C ALA A 236 -12.21 0.38 -18.36
N VAL A 237 -11.91 -0.86 -18.76
CA VAL A 237 -11.43 -1.19 -20.10
C VAL A 237 -12.41 -2.13 -20.77
N CYS A 238 -12.91 -1.75 -21.94
CA CYS A 238 -13.67 -2.63 -22.80
C CYS A 238 -13.07 -2.60 -24.20
N GLU A 239 -12.73 -3.79 -24.72
CA GLU A 239 -12.11 -3.96 -26.02
C GLU A 239 -12.59 -5.27 -26.65
N GLY A 240 -13.14 -5.21 -27.87
CA GLY A 240 -13.65 -6.39 -28.57
C GLY A 240 -14.68 -7.19 -27.77
N GLY A 241 -15.51 -6.50 -26.97
CA GLY A 241 -16.50 -7.09 -26.08
C GLY A 241 -15.97 -7.68 -24.76
N VAL A 242 -14.66 -7.71 -24.53
CA VAL A 242 -14.06 -8.11 -23.25
C VAL A 242 -14.09 -6.93 -22.29
N ARG A 243 -14.66 -7.10 -21.09
CA ARG A 243 -14.87 -6.03 -20.11
C ARG A 243 -14.08 -6.30 -18.84
N ARG A 244 -13.21 -5.36 -18.47
CA ARG A 244 -12.41 -5.47 -17.25
C ARG A 244 -12.40 -4.17 -16.46
N LEU A 245 -12.51 -4.31 -15.14
CA LEU A 245 -12.25 -3.25 -14.17
C LEU A 245 -10.95 -3.58 -13.47
N TYR A 246 -9.97 -2.68 -13.58
CA TYR A 246 -8.69 -2.83 -12.92
C TYR A 246 -8.58 -1.88 -11.73
N SER A 247 -7.99 -2.37 -10.64
CA SER A 247 -7.55 -1.53 -9.53
C SER A 247 -6.40 -0.60 -9.97
N ARG A 248 -6.04 0.35 -9.10
CA ARG A 248 -4.83 1.18 -9.28
C ARG A 248 -3.55 0.36 -9.57
N THR A 249 -3.44 -0.86 -9.03
CA THR A 249 -2.27 -1.75 -9.18
C THR A 249 -2.40 -2.70 -10.37
N GLY A 250 -3.49 -2.61 -11.14
CA GLY A 250 -3.77 -3.48 -12.28
C GLY A 250 -4.37 -4.84 -11.92
N ASP A 251 -4.87 -5.00 -10.69
CA ASP A 251 -5.61 -6.20 -10.30
C ASP A 251 -7.01 -6.17 -10.90
N ASP A 252 -7.44 -7.28 -11.50
CA ASP A 252 -8.80 -7.42 -12.03
C ASP A 252 -9.81 -7.52 -10.89
N VAL A 253 -10.63 -6.49 -10.72
CA VAL A 253 -11.67 -6.37 -9.70
C VAL A 253 -13.09 -6.56 -10.28
N SER A 254 -13.21 -6.99 -11.53
CA SER A 254 -14.51 -7.10 -12.23
C SER A 254 -15.52 -7.97 -11.48
N GLY A 255 -15.06 -9.08 -10.89
CA GLY A 255 -15.92 -10.00 -10.12
C GLY A 255 -16.53 -9.40 -8.84
N ALA A 256 -15.91 -8.35 -8.29
CA ALA A 256 -16.44 -7.62 -7.15
C ALA A 256 -17.52 -6.59 -7.56
N PHE A 257 -17.52 -6.17 -8.83
CA PHE A 257 -18.38 -5.10 -9.38
C PHE A 257 -19.15 -5.53 -10.64
N PRO A 258 -19.93 -6.63 -10.58
CA PRO A 258 -20.63 -7.16 -11.74
C PRO A 258 -21.71 -6.21 -12.29
N ASP A 259 -22.32 -5.39 -11.43
CA ASP A 259 -23.29 -4.36 -11.77
C ASP A 259 -22.68 -3.23 -12.62
N LEU A 260 -21.45 -2.82 -12.32
CA LEU A 260 -20.71 -1.84 -13.11
C LEU A 260 -20.18 -2.46 -14.42
N ALA A 261 -19.60 -3.67 -14.33
CA ALA A 261 -19.09 -4.38 -15.51
C ALA A 261 -20.19 -4.70 -16.54
N ALA A 262 -21.41 -5.03 -16.09
CA ALA A 262 -22.55 -5.25 -16.98
C ALA A 262 -22.96 -3.99 -17.77
N ALA A 263 -22.73 -2.79 -17.21
CA ALA A 263 -23.04 -1.51 -17.83
C ALA A 263 -21.93 -1.01 -18.80
N MET A 264 -20.77 -1.68 -18.85
CA MET A 264 -19.68 -1.35 -19.77
C MET A 264 -19.98 -1.81 -21.21
N ASN A 265 -20.90 -1.12 -21.88
CA ASN A 265 -21.29 -1.38 -23.27
C ASN A 265 -20.62 -0.38 -24.23
N PHE A 266 -19.29 -0.34 -24.25
CA PHE A 266 -18.52 0.65 -25.01
C PHE A 266 -17.15 0.10 -25.44
N GLU A 267 -16.40 0.81 -26.29
CA GLU A 267 -15.02 0.46 -26.69
C GLU A 267 -14.07 1.58 -26.24
N ALA A 268 -13.49 1.44 -25.05
CA ALA A 268 -12.66 2.48 -24.44
C ALA A 268 -11.86 1.97 -23.23
N ALA A 269 -10.85 2.76 -22.85
CA ALA A 269 -10.16 2.67 -21.56
C ALA A 269 -10.34 3.99 -20.79
N LEU A 270 -11.18 3.96 -19.76
CA LEU A 270 -11.50 5.12 -18.92
C LEU A 270 -10.80 5.03 -17.57
N ASP A 271 -10.40 6.18 -17.03
CA ASP A 271 -9.81 6.30 -15.69
C ASP A 271 -10.75 7.13 -14.81
N GLY A 272 -10.98 6.65 -13.59
CA GLY A 272 -12.04 7.19 -12.74
C GLY A 272 -11.97 6.72 -11.30
N GLU A 273 -12.86 7.26 -10.50
CA GLU A 273 -13.03 6.89 -9.09
C GLU A 273 -14.25 5.99 -8.93
N LEU A 274 -14.07 4.82 -8.34
CA LEU A 274 -15.14 3.92 -7.95
C LEU A 274 -15.76 4.40 -6.65
N LEU A 275 -17.08 4.55 -6.69
CA LEU A 275 -17.91 5.04 -5.60
C LEU A 275 -19.15 4.14 -5.45
N VAL A 276 -19.90 4.31 -4.36
CA VAL A 276 -21.19 3.65 -4.17
C VAL A 276 -22.29 4.68 -3.93
N GLY A 277 -23.53 4.32 -4.23
CA GLY A 277 -24.70 5.19 -4.08
C GLY A 277 -25.28 5.58 -5.44
N ASP A 278 -25.97 6.72 -5.48
CA ASP A 278 -26.50 7.30 -6.70
C ASP A 278 -25.59 8.47 -7.15
N PRO A 279 -25.04 8.43 -8.37
CA PRO A 279 -24.14 9.49 -8.86
C PRO A 279 -24.78 10.89 -8.89
N ARG A 280 -26.10 10.99 -8.94
CA ARG A 280 -26.86 12.24 -9.05
C ARG A 280 -27.45 12.71 -7.73
N GLU A 281 -27.83 11.78 -6.85
CA GLU A 281 -28.58 12.11 -5.63
C GLU A 281 -27.73 12.00 -4.36
N ALA A 282 -26.95 10.92 -4.21
CA ALA A 282 -26.26 10.63 -2.96
C ALA A 282 -25.06 9.70 -3.17
N THR A 283 -23.85 10.25 -3.02
CA THR A 283 -22.65 9.43 -2.99
C THR A 283 -22.39 8.92 -1.58
N GLY A 284 -22.30 7.61 -1.41
CA GLY A 284 -22.01 6.94 -0.14
C GLY A 284 -20.59 7.22 0.35
N THR A 285 -20.36 6.92 1.62
CA THR A 285 -19.06 7.09 2.27
C THR A 285 -18.06 6.01 1.83
N PHE A 286 -16.78 6.21 2.11
CA PHE A 286 -15.78 5.15 1.93
C PHE A 286 -16.10 3.89 2.76
N SER A 287 -16.72 4.04 3.94
CA SER A 287 -17.18 2.91 4.77
C SER A 287 -18.28 2.09 4.07
N ASP A 288 -19.15 2.76 3.30
CA ASP A 288 -20.17 2.11 2.48
C ASP A 288 -19.50 1.35 1.32
N LEU A 289 -18.53 1.98 0.63
CA LEU A 289 -17.76 1.32 -0.42
C LEU A 289 -16.98 0.10 0.11
N GLN A 290 -16.43 0.18 1.32
CA GLN A 290 -15.74 -0.93 1.98
C GLN A 290 -16.62 -2.17 2.16
N GLN A 291 -17.95 -2.02 2.20
CA GLN A 291 -18.84 -3.18 2.18
C GLN A 291 -18.72 -3.99 0.90
N ARG A 292 -18.16 -3.45 -0.18
CA ARG A 292 -17.96 -4.18 -1.44
C ARG A 292 -16.53 -4.69 -1.65
N LEU A 293 -15.56 -4.04 -1.02
CA LEU A 293 -14.14 -4.32 -1.24
C LEU A 293 -13.73 -5.69 -0.70
N ASN A 294 -12.67 -6.25 -1.30
CA ASN A 294 -12.05 -7.53 -0.92
C ASN A 294 -12.98 -8.75 -1.01
N ARG A 295 -14.10 -8.64 -1.72
CA ARG A 295 -15.02 -9.75 -2.00
C ARG A 295 -14.79 -10.28 -3.41
N LYS A 296 -14.61 -11.60 -3.54
CA LYS A 296 -14.49 -12.25 -4.87
C LYS A 296 -15.82 -12.27 -5.63
N SER A 297 -16.93 -12.27 -4.89
CA SER A 297 -18.29 -12.17 -5.42
C SER A 297 -19.17 -11.44 -4.41
N VAL A 298 -20.18 -10.74 -4.91
CA VAL A 298 -21.07 -9.89 -4.10
C VAL A 298 -22.51 -10.33 -4.31
N SER A 299 -23.27 -10.53 -3.21
CA SER A 299 -24.67 -10.97 -3.31
C SER A 299 -25.58 -9.87 -3.87
N PRO A 300 -26.72 -10.22 -4.50
CA PRO A 300 -27.68 -9.23 -5.02
C PRO A 300 -28.13 -8.21 -3.96
N LYS A 301 -28.29 -8.65 -2.70
CA LYS A 301 -28.67 -7.77 -1.58
C LYS A 301 -27.65 -6.65 -1.36
N ILE A 302 -26.35 -6.99 -1.36
CA ILE A 302 -25.29 -6.00 -1.16
C ILE A 302 -25.18 -5.07 -2.37
N GLN A 303 -25.38 -5.59 -3.58
CA GLN A 303 -25.39 -4.77 -4.80
C GLN A 303 -26.53 -3.74 -4.77
N GLN A 304 -27.72 -4.13 -4.28
CA GLN A 304 -28.85 -3.21 -4.13
C GLN A 304 -28.62 -2.16 -3.04
N GLN A 305 -28.00 -2.55 -1.92
CA GLN A 305 -27.74 -1.64 -0.80
C GLN A 305 -26.59 -0.67 -1.08
N TYR A 306 -25.60 -1.10 -1.86
CA TYR A 306 -24.39 -0.34 -2.19
C TYR A 306 -24.13 -0.40 -3.70
N PRO A 307 -25.03 0.15 -4.54
CA PRO A 307 -24.85 0.15 -5.99
C PRO A 307 -23.55 0.87 -6.34
N ALA A 308 -22.71 0.26 -7.20
CA ALA A 308 -21.45 0.89 -7.60
C ALA A 308 -21.66 1.78 -8.83
N PHE A 309 -20.90 2.87 -8.88
CA PHE A 309 -20.76 3.71 -10.06
C PHE A 309 -19.32 4.20 -10.18
N MET A 310 -18.93 4.63 -11.38
CA MET A 310 -17.62 5.17 -11.67
C MET A 310 -17.75 6.64 -12.06
N ARG A 311 -17.04 7.50 -11.34
CA ARG A 311 -16.87 8.91 -11.68
C ARG A 311 -15.62 9.08 -12.52
N CYS A 312 -15.82 9.22 -13.82
CA CYS A 312 -14.74 9.28 -14.81
C CYS A 312 -14.04 10.64 -14.79
N TYR A 313 -12.71 10.64 -14.85
CA TYR A 313 -11.91 11.87 -14.83
C TYR A 313 -10.80 11.94 -15.90
N ASP A 314 -10.53 10.85 -16.62
CA ASP A 314 -9.67 10.87 -17.80
C ASP A 314 -10.07 9.73 -18.78
N ALA A 315 -9.66 9.85 -20.03
CA ALA A 315 -9.84 8.85 -21.08
C ALA A 315 -8.49 8.52 -21.72
N LEU A 316 -8.09 7.24 -21.68
CA LEU A 316 -6.81 6.78 -22.22
C LEU A 316 -6.95 6.26 -23.64
N GLN A 317 -8.10 5.68 -23.97
CA GLN A 317 -8.41 5.19 -25.32
C GLN A 317 -9.92 5.30 -25.54
N ILE A 318 -10.33 5.67 -26.75
CA ILE A 318 -11.74 5.63 -27.20
C ILE A 318 -11.75 5.10 -28.64
N ASP A 319 -12.60 4.11 -28.93
CA ASP A 319 -12.79 3.52 -30.27
C ASP A 319 -11.47 3.11 -30.96
N GLY A 320 -10.53 2.56 -30.18
CA GLY A 320 -9.21 2.13 -30.63
C GLY A 320 -8.14 3.22 -30.68
N GLU A 321 -8.49 4.51 -30.63
CA GLU A 321 -7.55 5.63 -30.65
C GLU A 321 -6.90 5.84 -29.28
N ASP A 322 -5.57 5.76 -29.18
CA ASP A 322 -4.82 6.08 -27.96
C ASP A 322 -4.77 7.61 -27.76
N LEU A 323 -5.36 8.08 -26.67
CA LEU A 323 -5.49 9.50 -26.35
C LEU A 323 -4.37 9.99 -25.41
N ARG A 324 -3.54 9.10 -24.86
CA ARG A 324 -2.59 9.44 -23.78
C ARG A 324 -1.58 10.50 -24.17
N ALA A 325 -1.18 10.54 -25.43
CA ALA A 325 -0.24 11.54 -25.95
C ALA A 325 -0.87 12.94 -26.10
N LEU A 326 -2.20 13.05 -26.12
CA LEU A 326 -2.91 14.33 -26.25
C LEU A 326 -2.85 15.12 -24.94
N PRO A 327 -2.89 16.47 -24.99
CA PRO A 327 -3.08 17.32 -23.81
C PRO A 327 -4.34 16.99 -23.01
N PHE A 328 -4.33 17.23 -21.69
CA PHE A 328 -5.47 16.98 -20.81
C PHE A 328 -6.74 17.73 -21.27
N ALA A 329 -6.62 18.96 -21.77
CA ALA A 329 -7.76 19.70 -22.31
C ALA A 329 -8.50 18.94 -23.43
N GLU A 330 -7.75 18.33 -24.35
CA GLU A 330 -8.33 17.55 -25.46
C GLU A 330 -8.91 16.22 -24.95
N ARG A 331 -8.17 15.50 -24.09
CA ARG A 331 -8.68 14.25 -23.49
C ARG A 331 -9.96 14.50 -22.69
N ARG A 332 -10.01 15.61 -21.94
CA ARG A 332 -11.16 16.02 -21.14
C ARG A 332 -12.39 16.28 -22.02
N LYS A 333 -12.23 17.00 -23.13
CA LYS A 333 -13.30 17.25 -24.10
C LYS A 333 -13.82 15.94 -24.72
N ARG A 334 -12.93 15.01 -25.05
CA ARG A 334 -13.30 13.67 -25.57
C ARG A 334 -14.05 12.85 -24.52
N LEU A 335 -13.57 12.86 -23.28
CA LEU A 335 -14.24 12.21 -22.14
C LEU A 335 -15.63 12.81 -21.89
N GLU A 336 -15.77 14.13 -21.92
CA GLU A 336 -17.05 14.84 -21.74
C GLU A 336 -18.10 14.44 -22.78
N ALA A 337 -17.69 14.29 -24.04
CA ALA A 337 -18.58 13.80 -25.09
C ALA A 337 -18.94 12.32 -24.88
N PHE A 338 -17.95 11.50 -24.49
CA PHE A 338 -18.12 10.07 -24.33
C PHE A 338 -18.99 9.70 -23.13
N VAL A 339 -18.79 10.30 -21.96
CA VAL A 339 -19.57 9.98 -20.75
C VAL A 339 -21.07 10.22 -20.94
N LYS A 340 -21.46 11.15 -21.81
CA LYS A 340 -22.87 11.40 -22.15
C LYS A 340 -23.56 10.23 -22.87
N THR A 341 -22.81 9.30 -23.45
CA THR A 341 -23.35 8.10 -24.11
C THR A 341 -23.47 6.91 -23.18
N LEU A 342 -22.89 6.99 -21.98
CA LEU A 342 -22.86 5.91 -21.00
C LEU A 342 -24.14 5.87 -20.15
N ASP A 343 -24.37 4.75 -19.46
CA ASP A 343 -25.46 4.61 -18.51
C ASP A 343 -25.28 5.61 -17.34
N PRO A 344 -26.14 6.64 -17.21
CA PRO A 344 -25.98 7.69 -16.21
C PRO A 344 -26.25 7.22 -14.78
N SER A 345 -26.74 6.00 -14.58
CA SER A 345 -26.85 5.37 -13.25
C SER A 345 -25.56 4.68 -12.80
N ARG A 346 -24.59 4.51 -13.71
CA ARG A 346 -23.34 3.77 -13.48
C ARG A 346 -22.09 4.57 -13.79
N PHE A 347 -22.20 5.59 -14.65
CA PHE A 347 -21.08 6.44 -15.03
C PHE A 347 -21.49 7.89 -14.95
N ASP A 348 -20.68 8.70 -14.30
CA ASP A 348 -20.78 10.16 -14.34
C ASP A 348 -19.41 10.78 -14.56
N LEU A 349 -19.41 12.08 -14.79
CA LEU A 349 -18.20 12.85 -15.06
C LEU A 349 -17.76 13.57 -13.79
N SER A 350 -16.48 13.48 -13.45
CA SER A 350 -15.89 14.30 -12.39
C SER A 350 -16.05 15.79 -12.76
N PRO A 351 -16.72 16.60 -11.93
CA PRO A 351 -16.95 18.00 -12.23
C PRO A 351 -15.68 18.82 -12.04
N LEU A 352 -15.49 19.80 -12.92
CA LEU A 352 -14.45 20.81 -12.75
C LEU A 352 -14.87 21.80 -11.65
N VAL A 353 -13.91 22.18 -10.81
CA VAL A 353 -14.04 23.23 -9.81
C VAL A 353 -13.64 24.54 -10.48
N ALA A 354 -14.57 25.49 -10.56
CA ALA A 354 -14.28 26.81 -11.13
C ALA A 354 -13.49 27.66 -10.12
N PHE A 355 -12.34 28.19 -10.55
CA PHE A 355 -11.49 29.07 -9.75
C PHE A 355 -10.71 30.02 -10.67
N SER A 356 -10.35 31.20 -10.17
CA SER A 356 -9.52 32.20 -10.85
C SER A 356 -8.10 32.29 -10.27
N ASP A 357 -7.94 31.88 -9.02
CA ASP A 357 -6.73 32.03 -8.23
C ASP A 357 -6.70 30.98 -7.11
N TRP A 358 -5.51 30.77 -6.53
CA TRP A 358 -5.28 29.77 -5.48
C TRP A 358 -6.07 30.05 -4.20
N GLU A 359 -6.33 31.31 -3.86
CA GLU A 359 -7.09 31.69 -2.67
C GLU A 359 -8.56 31.26 -2.79
N THR A 360 -9.18 31.47 -3.94
CA THR A 360 -10.54 31.02 -4.23
C THR A 360 -10.65 29.50 -4.16
N LEU A 361 -9.67 28.79 -4.75
CA LEU A 361 -9.65 27.33 -4.70
C LEU A 361 -9.43 26.80 -3.28
N GLU A 362 -8.60 27.47 -2.47
CA GLU A 362 -8.40 27.16 -1.06
C GLU A 362 -9.72 27.24 -0.27
N ARG A 363 -10.49 28.32 -0.42
CA ARG A 363 -11.80 28.44 0.25
C ARG A 363 -12.75 27.32 -0.15
N LEU A 364 -12.80 26.98 -1.43
CA LEU A 364 -13.63 25.87 -1.94
C LEU A 364 -13.17 24.51 -1.39
N ARG A 365 -11.85 24.30 -1.29
CA ARG A 365 -11.24 23.09 -0.73
C ARG A 365 -11.59 22.90 0.76
N GLN A 366 -11.67 23.98 1.53
CA GLN A 366 -12.00 23.94 2.96
C GLN A 366 -13.50 23.67 3.22
N ALA A 367 -14.38 24.10 2.31
CA ALA A 367 -15.83 23.92 2.41
C ALA A 367 -16.38 23.18 1.18
N PRO A 368 -16.05 21.89 0.98
CA PRO A 368 -16.49 21.16 -0.19
C PRO A 368 -18.01 20.91 -0.17
N PRO A 369 -18.65 20.76 -1.35
CA PRO A 369 -20.09 20.57 -1.46
C PRO A 369 -20.58 19.19 -0.96
N HIS A 370 -19.67 18.27 -0.67
CA HIS A 370 -20.00 16.91 -0.23
C HIS A 370 -18.98 16.43 0.82
N PRO A 371 -19.41 15.76 1.90
CA PRO A 371 -18.54 15.37 3.02
C PRO A 371 -17.43 14.37 2.66
N ILE A 372 -17.60 13.59 1.58
CA ILE A 372 -16.60 12.60 1.13
C ILE A 372 -15.48 13.21 0.27
N ILE A 373 -15.54 14.50 -0.02
CA ILE A 373 -14.48 15.19 -0.75
C ILE A 373 -13.34 15.48 0.22
N GLU A 374 -12.18 14.89 -0.06
CA GLU A 374 -10.98 15.00 0.78
C GLU A 374 -10.04 16.13 0.32
N GLY A 375 -10.41 16.87 -0.73
CA GLY A 375 -9.64 18.00 -1.26
C GLY A 375 -9.86 18.21 -2.74
N VAL A 376 -8.85 18.70 -3.44
CA VAL A 376 -8.86 18.91 -4.90
C VAL A 376 -7.68 18.23 -5.58
N MET A 377 -7.89 17.83 -6.83
CA MET A 377 -6.86 17.38 -7.76
C MET A 377 -6.59 18.50 -8.75
N LEU A 378 -5.32 18.91 -8.89
CA LEU A 378 -4.88 19.84 -9.92
C LEU A 378 -4.31 19.06 -11.09
N LYS A 379 -4.73 19.38 -12.32
CA LYS A 379 -4.25 18.76 -13.55
C LYS A 379 -3.86 19.83 -14.55
N ARG A 380 -2.60 19.83 -14.99
CA ARG A 380 -2.11 20.80 -15.96
C ARG A 380 -2.78 20.58 -17.33
N TRP A 381 -3.36 21.63 -17.91
CA TRP A 381 -4.18 21.55 -19.13
C TRP A 381 -3.45 20.99 -20.35
N ASP A 382 -2.18 21.34 -20.52
CA ASP A 382 -1.34 20.95 -21.65
C ASP A 382 -0.70 19.55 -21.51
N SER A 383 -0.87 18.90 -20.34
CA SER A 383 -0.07 17.71 -20.01
C SER A 383 -0.58 16.43 -20.69
N PRO A 384 0.32 15.60 -21.26
CA PRO A 384 -0.03 14.25 -21.68
C PRO A 384 -0.29 13.35 -20.46
N TYR A 385 -0.93 12.21 -20.68
CA TYR A 385 -1.12 11.19 -19.66
C TYR A 385 0.15 10.31 -19.57
N LEU A 386 0.89 10.44 -18.48
CA LEU A 386 2.18 9.78 -18.29
C LEU A 386 2.12 8.76 -17.14
N ALA A 387 2.51 7.52 -17.43
CA ALA A 387 2.58 6.46 -16.44
C ALA A 387 3.51 6.80 -15.27
N GLY A 388 3.14 6.39 -14.05
CA GLY A 388 3.92 6.64 -12.85
C GLY A 388 3.65 8.01 -12.25
N ARG A 389 4.66 8.63 -11.61
CA ARG A 389 4.49 9.89 -10.87
C ARG A 389 5.41 11.00 -11.43
N PRO A 390 5.14 11.52 -12.63
CA PRO A 390 5.88 12.66 -13.15
C PRO A 390 5.65 13.88 -12.25
N LYS A 391 6.69 14.70 -12.05
CA LYS A 391 6.57 15.95 -11.30
C LYS A 391 5.93 17.03 -12.17
N GLY A 392 4.91 17.72 -11.67
CA GLY A 392 4.34 18.94 -12.28
C GLY A 392 2.95 18.78 -12.91
N PRO A 393 2.66 17.70 -13.68
CA PRO A 393 1.35 17.56 -14.31
C PRO A 393 0.17 17.47 -13.34
N TRP A 394 0.26 16.59 -12.33
CA TRP A 394 -0.86 16.30 -11.42
C TRP A 394 -0.46 16.53 -9.96
N PHE A 395 -1.25 17.32 -9.25
CA PHE A 395 -1.14 17.49 -7.81
C PHE A 395 -2.41 17.06 -7.08
N LYS A 396 -2.25 16.63 -5.83
CA LYS A 396 -3.34 16.45 -4.87
C LYS A 396 -3.17 17.46 -3.76
N TRP A 397 -4.18 18.28 -3.54
CA TRP A 397 -4.23 19.25 -2.45
C TRP A 397 -5.33 18.81 -1.49
N LYS A 398 -4.93 18.08 -0.46
CA LYS A 398 -5.84 17.52 0.53
C LYS A 398 -6.32 18.61 1.50
N ARG A 399 -7.46 18.36 2.14
CA ARG A 399 -7.87 19.07 3.36
C ARG A 399 -6.83 18.93 4.45
N ASP A 400 -6.71 19.99 5.25
CA ASP A 400 -5.84 19.95 6.42
C ASP A 400 -6.35 18.90 7.39
N PRO A 401 -5.47 18.06 7.94
CA PRO A 401 -5.88 17.08 8.93
C PRO A 401 -6.42 17.80 10.16
N HIS A 402 -7.32 17.15 10.89
CA HIS A 402 -7.60 17.56 12.26
C HIS A 402 -6.38 17.29 13.13
N THR A 403 -6.15 18.14 14.13
CA THR A 403 -5.05 17.97 15.08
C THR A 403 -5.57 17.92 16.50
N ILE A 404 -4.87 17.18 17.36
CA ILE A 404 -5.13 17.08 18.79
C ILE A 404 -3.81 16.92 19.53
N ASP A 405 -3.65 17.54 20.68
CA ASP A 405 -2.53 17.31 21.58
C ASP A 405 -2.88 16.15 22.53
N ALA A 406 -2.20 15.01 22.40
CA ALA A 406 -2.46 13.79 23.16
C ALA A 406 -1.21 13.32 23.92
N VAL A 407 -1.39 12.67 25.07
CA VAL A 407 -0.28 12.19 25.91
C VAL A 407 0.14 10.77 25.48
N LEU A 408 1.44 10.54 25.35
CA LEU A 408 2.01 9.20 25.12
C LEU A 408 1.77 8.29 26.34
N MET A 409 1.03 7.20 26.15
CA MET A 409 0.69 6.24 27.22
C MET A 409 1.49 4.94 27.13
N TYR A 410 1.61 4.39 25.91
CA TYR A 410 2.30 3.12 25.68
C TYR A 410 3.18 3.19 24.45
N ALA A 411 4.27 2.44 24.47
CA ALA A 411 5.16 2.29 23.34
C ALA A 411 5.52 0.82 23.11
N GLN A 412 5.44 0.37 21.87
CA GLN A 412 5.76 -1.00 21.46
C GLN A 412 7.01 -1.02 20.58
N ARG A 413 7.83 -2.07 20.72
CA ARG A 413 8.96 -2.29 19.82
C ARG A 413 8.52 -2.42 18.37
N GLY A 414 9.28 -1.79 17.47
CA GLY A 414 9.06 -1.84 16.05
C GLY A 414 9.39 -3.20 15.43
N HIS A 415 9.22 -3.28 14.12
CA HIS A 415 9.55 -4.46 13.32
C HIS A 415 10.52 -4.10 12.18
N GLY A 416 11.24 -5.10 11.66
CA GLY A 416 12.22 -4.91 10.58
C GLY A 416 13.28 -3.86 10.95
N LYS A 417 13.48 -2.84 10.10
CA LYS A 417 14.48 -1.78 10.32
C LYS A 417 14.35 -1.02 11.65
N ARG A 418 13.17 -1.06 12.29
CA ARG A 418 12.90 -0.37 13.56
C ARG A 418 12.85 -1.31 14.76
N SER A 419 13.28 -2.57 14.63
CA SER A 419 13.19 -3.58 15.71
C SER A 419 13.92 -3.18 17.01
N SER A 420 14.99 -2.39 16.90
CA SER A 420 15.74 -1.89 18.05
C SER A 420 15.09 -0.70 18.77
N PHE A 421 14.07 -0.07 18.16
CA PHE A 421 13.39 1.12 18.69
C PHE A 421 11.97 0.81 19.15
N TYR A 422 11.48 1.57 20.13
CA TYR A 422 10.05 1.73 20.34
C TYR A 422 9.51 2.70 19.28
N SER A 423 8.74 2.21 18.31
CA SER A 423 8.28 2.99 17.15
C SER A 423 6.75 3.06 16.99
N ASP A 424 6.03 2.43 17.92
CA ASP A 424 4.61 2.18 17.84
C ASP A 424 3.95 2.74 19.10
N TYR A 425 3.29 3.89 19.00
CA TYR A 425 2.89 4.71 20.13
C TYR A 425 1.38 4.76 20.30
N THR A 426 0.89 4.36 21.47
CA THR A 426 -0.50 4.55 21.87
C THR A 426 -0.59 5.81 22.71
N PHE A 427 -1.52 6.69 22.36
CA PHE A 427 -1.71 7.97 23.02
C PHE A 427 -3.17 8.17 23.43
N GLY A 428 -3.38 9.05 24.41
CA GLY A 428 -4.67 9.33 25.00
C GLY A 428 -4.89 10.80 25.30
N VAL A 429 -6.16 11.14 25.51
CA VAL A 429 -6.62 12.47 25.94
C VAL A 429 -7.23 12.36 27.33
N TRP A 430 -7.36 13.48 28.03
CA TRP A 430 -7.98 13.49 29.36
C TRP A 430 -9.50 13.29 29.28
N SER A 431 -10.05 12.57 30.25
CA SER A 431 -11.48 12.29 30.39
C SER A 431 -11.89 12.28 31.86
N GLY A 432 -13.13 12.67 32.17
CA GLY A 432 -13.65 12.70 33.54
C GLY A 432 -13.58 14.08 34.20
N PRO A 433 -14.04 14.25 35.45
CA PRO A 433 -14.11 15.55 36.11
C PRO A 433 -12.72 16.14 36.38
N GLU A 434 -12.62 17.47 36.42
CA GLU A 434 -11.36 18.13 36.78
C GLU A 434 -10.86 17.71 38.16
N GLY A 435 -9.62 17.24 38.24
CA GLY A 435 -9.00 16.72 39.47
C GLY A 435 -9.18 15.23 39.71
N SER A 436 -10.01 14.54 38.91
CA SER A 436 -10.14 13.08 38.91
C SER A 436 -10.09 12.49 37.49
N GLU A 437 -9.43 13.20 36.57
CA GLU A 437 -9.32 12.74 35.19
C GLU A 437 -8.47 11.49 35.05
N GLU A 438 -8.83 10.66 34.06
CA GLU A 438 -8.00 9.60 33.55
C GLU A 438 -7.65 9.83 32.07
N LEU A 439 -6.51 9.30 31.64
CA LEU A 439 -6.18 9.24 30.21
C LEU A 439 -6.94 8.08 29.57
N VAL A 440 -7.68 8.38 28.51
CA VAL A 440 -8.36 7.39 27.68
C VAL A 440 -7.69 7.32 26.31
N SER A 441 -7.36 6.12 25.85
CA SER A 441 -6.69 5.93 24.56
C SER A 441 -7.63 6.29 23.40
N VAL A 442 -7.11 7.03 22.43
CA VAL A 442 -7.88 7.49 21.26
C VAL A 442 -7.26 7.07 19.92
N GLY A 443 -6.03 6.57 19.96
CA GLY A 443 -5.38 6.07 18.76
C GLY A 443 -4.01 5.46 19.02
N LYS A 444 -3.42 4.96 17.93
CA LYS A 444 -2.04 4.49 17.86
C LYS A 444 -1.42 4.99 16.57
N ALA A 445 -0.21 5.55 16.64
CA ALA A 445 0.56 6.02 15.50
C ALA A 445 1.94 5.35 15.47
N TYR A 446 2.50 5.19 14.27
CA TYR A 446 3.79 4.52 14.04
C TYR A 446 4.69 5.28 13.05
N PHE A 447 4.28 6.49 12.67
CA PHE A 447 4.97 7.36 11.74
C PHE A 447 4.61 8.84 12.00
N GLY A 448 5.24 9.74 11.23
CA GLY A 448 5.06 11.20 11.39
C GLY A 448 6.19 11.86 12.18
N PHE A 449 7.34 11.21 12.24
CA PHE A 449 8.54 11.69 12.92
C PHE A 449 9.76 11.31 12.08
N THR A 450 10.79 12.12 12.18
CA THR A 450 12.12 11.91 11.60
C THR A 450 12.86 10.78 12.34
N ASP A 451 13.95 10.30 11.75
CA ASP A 451 14.82 9.32 12.42
C ASP A 451 15.47 9.89 13.69
N GLU A 452 15.64 11.21 13.78
CA GLU A 452 16.16 11.87 14.97
C GLU A 452 15.11 11.92 16.09
N GLU A 453 13.90 12.39 15.77
CA GLU A 453 12.76 12.35 16.71
C GLU A 453 12.47 10.92 17.19
N LEU A 454 12.63 9.89 16.33
CA LEU A 454 12.51 8.49 16.76
C LEU A 454 13.50 8.15 17.89
N ARG A 455 14.76 8.64 17.82
CA ARG A 455 15.76 8.41 18.88
C ARG A 455 15.38 9.14 20.16
N GLU A 456 14.86 10.36 20.04
CA GLU A 456 14.40 11.14 21.19
C GLU A 456 13.24 10.45 21.91
N ILE A 457 12.21 10.02 21.18
CA ILE A 457 11.06 9.31 21.74
C ILE A 457 11.50 7.97 22.34
N ASP A 458 12.37 7.22 21.66
CA ASP A 458 12.88 5.94 22.18
C ASP A 458 13.64 6.12 23.51
N LYS A 459 14.48 7.17 23.60
CA LYS A 459 15.14 7.54 24.85
C LYS A 459 14.11 7.89 25.93
N TYR A 460 13.13 8.74 25.63
CA TYR A 460 12.08 9.11 26.57
C TYR A 460 11.32 7.89 27.09
N VAL A 461 10.91 6.97 26.20
CA VAL A 461 10.20 5.72 26.55
C VAL A 461 11.03 4.88 27.50
N ARG A 462 12.34 4.73 27.25
CA ARG A 462 13.23 3.94 28.13
C ARG A 462 13.38 4.58 29.50
N ASP A 463 13.56 5.89 29.55
CA ASP A 463 13.77 6.66 30.78
C ASP A 463 12.47 6.77 31.61
N ASN A 464 11.29 6.63 30.98
CA ASN A 464 9.98 6.80 31.62
C ASN A 464 9.11 5.54 31.66
N THR A 465 9.68 4.35 31.39
CA THR A 465 8.94 3.08 31.51
C THR A 465 8.54 2.82 32.96
N ILE A 466 7.26 2.55 33.21
CA ILE A 466 6.74 2.11 34.51
C ILE A 466 6.54 0.58 34.54
N GLU A 467 5.93 0.03 33.48
CA GLU A 467 5.60 -1.41 33.41
C GLU A 467 6.03 -2.02 32.07
N ARG A 468 6.25 -3.34 32.08
CA ARG A 468 6.72 -4.09 30.91
C ARG A 468 5.76 -5.25 30.61
N PHE A 469 5.21 -5.25 29.40
CA PHE A 469 4.29 -6.29 28.91
C PHE A 469 4.82 -6.85 27.59
N GLY A 470 5.75 -7.81 27.67
CA GLY A 470 6.45 -8.34 26.49
C GLY A 470 7.15 -7.22 25.69
N PRO A 471 6.77 -6.98 24.41
CA PRO A 471 7.35 -5.91 23.59
C PRO A 471 6.81 -4.52 23.91
N VAL A 472 5.78 -4.40 24.77
CA VAL A 472 5.11 -3.15 25.11
C VAL A 472 5.65 -2.57 26.42
N ARG A 473 5.75 -1.25 26.47
CA ARG A 473 6.11 -0.46 27.66
C ARG A 473 4.95 0.46 28.00
N SER A 474 4.55 0.45 29.26
CA SER A 474 3.72 1.51 29.83
C SER A 474 4.65 2.66 30.21
N VAL A 475 4.32 3.86 29.76
CA VAL A 475 5.14 5.06 29.93
C VAL A 475 4.47 5.97 30.95
N ARG A 476 5.27 6.66 31.78
CA ARG A 476 4.76 7.65 32.73
C ARG A 476 3.95 8.73 32.00
N ALA A 477 2.67 8.77 32.34
CA ALA A 477 1.65 9.62 31.75
C ALA A 477 0.66 10.04 32.83
N ASP A 478 1.03 11.08 33.59
CA ASP A 478 0.21 11.76 34.59
C ASP A 478 0.20 13.27 34.31
N ARG A 479 -0.60 14.05 35.03
CA ARG A 479 -0.73 15.50 34.78
C ARG A 479 0.60 16.27 34.87
N ARG A 480 1.54 15.81 35.69
CA ARG A 480 2.82 16.47 35.92
C ARG A 480 3.91 15.93 35.00
N ASN A 481 3.79 14.68 34.57
CA ASN A 481 4.82 13.97 33.80
C ASN A 481 4.17 13.23 32.63
N GLY A 482 4.54 13.61 31.41
CA GLY A 482 4.08 12.93 30.20
C GLY A 482 4.59 13.66 28.97
N LEU A 483 4.86 12.90 27.91
CA LEU A 483 5.20 13.49 26.61
C LEU A 483 3.91 13.76 25.85
N VAL A 484 3.67 15.03 25.52
CA VAL A 484 2.57 15.44 24.65
C VAL A 484 3.00 15.33 23.19
N LEU A 485 2.12 14.77 22.38
CA LEU A 485 2.27 14.58 20.95
C LEU A 485 1.14 15.36 20.28
N GLU A 486 1.47 16.25 19.36
CA GLU A 486 0.48 16.77 18.44
C GLU A 486 0.22 15.68 17.39
N VAL A 487 -1.02 15.18 17.33
CA VAL A 487 -1.44 14.09 16.46
C VAL A 487 -2.37 14.62 15.39
N ALA A 488 -1.99 14.45 14.13
CA ALA A 488 -2.81 14.75 12.97
C ALA A 488 -3.62 13.52 12.54
N PHE A 489 -4.90 13.68 12.20
CA PHE A 489 -5.78 12.59 11.78
C PHE A 489 -6.79 13.04 10.72
N GLU A 490 -7.31 12.10 9.92
CA GLU A 490 -8.24 12.40 8.81
C GLU A 490 -9.72 12.41 9.24
N GLY A 491 -10.05 11.82 10.40
CA GLY A 491 -11.41 11.80 10.95
C GLY A 491 -11.56 10.85 12.13
N LEU A 492 -12.78 10.70 12.64
CA LEU A 492 -13.10 9.88 13.81
C LEU A 492 -14.20 8.85 13.50
N ASN A 493 -14.14 7.71 14.16
CA ASN A 493 -15.20 6.72 14.19
C ASN A 493 -15.65 6.48 15.63
N ARG A 494 -16.96 6.22 15.84
CA ARG A 494 -17.46 5.70 17.12
C ARG A 494 -16.91 4.28 17.35
N SER A 495 -16.46 3.99 18.57
CA SER A 495 -15.82 2.72 18.90
C SER A 495 -16.33 2.15 20.22
N THR A 496 -16.85 0.93 20.19
CA THR A 496 -17.20 0.16 21.40
C THR A 496 -16.01 -0.57 22.02
N ARG A 497 -14.86 -0.58 21.34
CA ARG A 497 -13.64 -1.28 21.78
C ARG A 497 -12.70 -0.40 22.62
N HIS A 498 -12.75 0.91 22.44
CA HIS A 498 -11.91 1.87 23.17
C HIS A 498 -12.74 2.48 24.30
N LYS A 499 -12.15 2.60 25.50
CA LYS A 499 -12.81 3.25 26.65
C LYS A 499 -13.24 4.69 26.35
N SER A 500 -12.51 5.37 25.46
CA SER A 500 -12.82 6.72 24.99
C SER A 500 -14.10 6.82 24.17
N GLY A 501 -14.65 5.70 23.67
CA GLY A 501 -15.78 5.70 22.75
C GLY A 501 -15.44 6.10 21.32
N VAL A 502 -14.16 6.41 21.02
CA VAL A 502 -13.72 6.93 19.71
C VAL A 502 -12.50 6.17 19.18
N ALA A 503 -12.30 6.21 17.87
CA ALA A 503 -11.10 5.72 17.20
C ALA A 503 -10.70 6.66 16.06
N MET A 504 -9.45 7.15 16.09
CA MET A 504 -8.90 8.01 15.04
C MET A 504 -8.63 7.26 13.73
N ARG A 505 -9.00 7.88 12.61
CA ARG A 505 -8.65 7.44 11.26
C ARG A 505 -7.29 8.01 10.85
N PHE A 506 -6.37 7.12 10.50
CA PHE A 506 -5.03 7.43 10.02
C PHE A 506 -4.24 8.44 10.88
N PRO A 507 -4.18 8.25 12.22
CA PRO A 507 -3.41 9.16 13.06
C PRO A 507 -1.92 9.06 12.73
N ARG A 508 -1.27 10.22 12.70
CA ARG A 508 0.19 10.37 12.60
C ARG A 508 0.67 11.39 13.61
N ILE A 509 1.90 11.23 14.09
CA ILE A 509 2.53 12.28 14.87
C ILE A 509 2.79 13.46 13.91
N SER A 510 2.39 14.65 14.31
CA SER A 510 2.65 15.90 13.58
C SER A 510 3.89 16.56 14.15
N ARG A 511 3.97 16.61 15.49
CA ARG A 511 5.03 17.28 16.23
C ARG A 511 5.17 16.71 17.64
N LEU A 512 6.41 16.68 18.15
CA LEU A 512 6.68 16.43 19.57
C LEU A 512 6.52 17.73 20.35
N ARG A 513 5.62 17.74 21.33
CA ARG A 513 5.28 18.94 22.11
C ARG A 513 6.01 18.95 23.44
N TRP A 514 7.34 18.98 23.38
CA TRP A 514 8.20 19.12 24.57
C TRP A 514 7.92 20.40 25.36
N ASP A 515 7.37 21.41 24.69
CA ASP A 515 6.92 22.68 25.24
C ASP A 515 5.63 22.58 26.06
N LYS A 516 4.81 21.55 25.84
CA LYS A 516 3.45 21.47 26.40
C LYS A 516 3.38 20.52 27.60
N PRO A 517 2.98 21.01 28.79
CA PRO A 517 2.73 20.13 29.94
C PRO A 517 1.62 19.12 29.66
N ALA A 518 1.75 17.90 30.20
CA ALA A 518 0.75 16.85 30.02
C ALA A 518 -0.66 17.25 30.48
N ALA A 519 -0.77 18.05 31.55
CA ALA A 519 -2.04 18.60 32.04
C ALA A 519 -2.80 19.48 31.04
N GLU A 520 -2.12 20.04 30.04
CA GLU A 520 -2.70 20.90 29.00
C GLU A 520 -3.02 20.13 27.71
N ALA A 521 -2.76 18.81 27.67
CA ALA A 521 -3.23 17.97 26.58
C ALA A 521 -4.76 18.06 26.47
N ASP A 522 -5.27 17.83 25.27
CA ASP A 522 -6.69 17.97 25.00
C ASP A 522 -7.51 16.93 25.76
N ARG A 523 -8.83 17.15 25.73
CA ARG A 523 -9.81 16.32 26.41
C ARG A 523 -10.73 15.60 25.42
N ILE A 524 -11.39 14.55 25.89
CA ILE A 524 -12.25 13.71 25.06
C ILE A 524 -13.42 14.50 24.44
N GLU A 525 -13.90 15.54 25.12
CA GLU A 525 -15.01 16.38 24.64
C GLU A 525 -14.66 17.08 23.32
N THR A 526 -13.39 17.46 23.12
CA THR A 526 -12.90 18.04 21.85
C THR A 526 -13.09 17.08 20.67
N LEU A 527 -12.83 15.78 20.90
CA LEU A 527 -12.99 14.77 19.86
C LEU A 527 -14.46 14.38 19.65
N GLN A 528 -15.27 14.39 20.71
CA GLN A 528 -16.71 14.10 20.61
C GLN A 528 -17.44 15.17 19.80
N ALA A 529 -17.08 16.44 19.95
CA ALA A 529 -17.64 17.54 19.15
C ALA A 529 -17.42 17.36 17.64
N LEU A 530 -16.34 16.68 17.23
CA LEU A 530 -16.03 16.37 15.83
C LEU A 530 -16.83 15.18 15.26
N LEU A 531 -17.52 14.41 16.10
CA LEU A 531 -18.38 13.29 15.67
C LEU A 531 -19.85 13.69 15.44
N ASP A 532 -20.24 14.84 15.97
CA ASP A 532 -21.62 15.33 15.96
C ASP A 532 -21.86 16.44 14.90
N GLY A 533 -20.81 16.84 14.18
CA GLY A 533 -20.86 17.74 13.01
C GLY A 533 -20.44 17.02 11.75
#